data_AF-A0A3L7T5X5-F1
#
_entry.id   AF-A0A3L7T5X5-F1
#
_cell.length_a   1.000
_cell.length_b   1.000
_cell.length_c   1.000
_cell.angle_alpha   90.00
_cell.angle_beta   90.00
_cell.angle_gamma   90.00
#
_symmetry.space_group_name_H-M   'P 1'
#
loop_
_entity.id
_entity.type
_entity.pdbx_description
1 polymer ?
#
loop_
_entity_poly.entity_id
_entity_poly.type
_entity_poly.pdbx_seq_one_letter_code
_entity_poly.pdbx_strand_id
1 'polypeptide(L)'
;MSLPMNQPTAFTPNGNLPRINLSPVQRIALLLLHVATAGWIGYGAFVKAAEFNPLLLPPPILAAITAIIDRTSVDATAFLEWSLRAIIGVEIFIALAILTSRWARQIAIATLSLFCIILLIAMVQAGLKANAGEGFKEALAGSCGCFGKAGLPASVMFLIDAALLSSALLLVPRQAVRGRLPIAIPALIGLVAIFAIPTPEVQNDSNDAAKPPIVVTPTDPSTLDGPWPAAPVKYEKNYFTKWPEWVGKPFRAQKLALAIERPLPDDLERGDWIVVFSRTDCDRCQELYRAHFATPRKERVLKVSIPDTTGQPLAMPCEGCESRLLYRVKAGQSGTSPNYLVTAPTVIRLKDGIVTAVCPDVDKLDDLKRVLGEEPTVSVAPPVKPEISAWPGPPSKLEPFYIAEFPGAIGQPIAANKFARMIAGGVPADFLTGRWIIVFYREDCDHCQELLTTYFSGKLPVRTLAVAIPDADPNNLLDNPCDECVKVSLVKGPNYVIGTPVIVAINNGVIECVVVDAEDMAALEACLKFAGK
;
A
#
# COMPACT_ATOMS: atom_id res chain seq x y z
N MET A 1 -18.82 41.53 -71.25
CA MET A 1 -19.04 40.26 -70.54
C MET A 1 -18.64 40.53 -69.10
N SER A 2 -19.60 40.62 -68.18
CA SER A 2 -19.37 41.21 -66.85
C SER A 2 -20.08 40.37 -65.79
N LEU A 3 -19.35 39.96 -64.75
CA LEU A 3 -19.89 39.13 -63.66
C LEU A 3 -20.77 39.99 -62.73
N PRO A 4 -21.91 39.47 -62.22
CA PRO A 4 -22.69 40.16 -61.20
C PRO A 4 -21.93 40.18 -59.87
N MET A 5 -21.94 41.34 -59.19
CA MET A 5 -21.44 41.44 -57.82
C MET A 5 -22.29 40.61 -56.86
N ASN A 6 -21.65 39.77 -56.06
CA ASN A 6 -22.30 39.02 -55.00
C ASN A 6 -22.48 39.93 -53.76
N GLN A 7 -23.72 40.22 -53.37
CA GLN A 7 -23.99 41.08 -52.21
C GLN A 7 -23.64 40.36 -50.89
N PRO A 8 -23.02 41.05 -49.90
CA PRO A 8 -22.86 40.50 -48.57
C PRO A 8 -24.23 40.39 -47.88
N THR A 9 -24.52 39.23 -47.29
CA THR A 9 -25.77 39.00 -46.54
C THR A 9 -25.79 39.83 -45.26
N ALA A 10 -26.96 40.37 -44.93
CA ALA A 10 -27.11 41.37 -43.87
C ALA A 10 -26.84 40.82 -42.46
N PHE A 11 -26.02 41.53 -41.70
CA PHE A 11 -25.92 41.36 -40.25
C PHE A 11 -27.25 41.80 -39.60
N THR A 12 -27.87 40.92 -38.82
CA THR A 12 -29.02 41.29 -37.97
C THR A 12 -28.53 41.89 -36.64
N PRO A 13 -29.08 43.02 -36.17
CA PRO A 13 -28.51 43.76 -35.04
C PRO A 13 -28.83 43.18 -33.65
N ASN A 14 -29.61 42.10 -33.58
CA ASN A 14 -29.91 41.39 -32.34
C ASN A 14 -28.96 40.20 -32.18
N GLY A 15 -28.07 40.23 -31.18
CA GLY A 15 -27.04 39.22 -30.89
C GLY A 15 -27.54 37.81 -30.48
N ASN A 16 -28.78 37.46 -30.80
CA ASN A 16 -29.33 36.12 -30.67
C ASN A 16 -28.72 35.21 -31.74
N LEU A 17 -27.59 34.55 -31.41
CA LEU A 17 -27.04 33.43 -32.17
C LEU A 17 -28.19 32.49 -32.62
N PRO A 18 -28.23 32.07 -33.90
CA PRO A 18 -29.38 31.37 -34.46
C PRO A 18 -29.80 30.19 -33.58
N ARG A 19 -31.11 30.09 -33.32
CA ARG A 19 -31.69 28.94 -32.61
C ARG A 19 -31.53 27.72 -33.51
N ILE A 20 -30.56 26.87 -33.18
CA ILE A 20 -30.40 25.56 -33.82
C ILE A 20 -31.66 24.76 -33.49
N ASN A 21 -32.49 24.50 -34.48
CA ASN A 21 -33.71 23.69 -34.34
C ASN A 21 -33.35 22.21 -34.21
N LEU A 22 -32.91 21.85 -33.00
CA LEU A 22 -32.54 20.47 -32.64
C LEU A 22 -33.75 19.55 -32.74
N SER A 23 -33.59 18.47 -33.51
CA SER A 23 -34.58 17.39 -33.59
C SER A 23 -34.74 16.69 -32.23
N PRO A 24 -35.85 15.95 -31.98
CA PRO A 24 -36.03 15.22 -30.73
C PRO A 24 -34.84 14.28 -30.43
N VAL A 25 -34.33 13.58 -31.44
CA VAL A 25 -33.15 12.71 -31.33
C VAL A 25 -31.89 13.48 -30.93
N GLN A 26 -31.66 14.66 -31.52
CA GLN A 26 -30.50 15.49 -31.17
C GLN A 26 -30.59 16.06 -29.74
N ARG A 27 -31.81 16.34 -29.24
CA ARG A 27 -32.02 16.75 -27.84
C ARG A 27 -31.72 15.61 -26.87
N ILE A 28 -32.18 14.40 -27.19
CA ILE A 28 -31.88 13.18 -26.43
C ILE A 28 -30.36 12.92 -26.43
N ALA A 29 -29.69 13.01 -27.59
CA ALA A 29 -28.24 12.83 -27.69
C ALA A 29 -27.45 13.88 -26.88
N LEU A 30 -27.90 15.14 -26.85
CA LEU A 30 -27.29 16.17 -26.00
C LEU A 30 -27.52 15.91 -24.50
N LEU A 31 -28.67 15.37 -24.11
CA LEU A 31 -28.94 14.97 -22.72
C LEU A 31 -28.07 13.76 -22.33
N LEU A 32 -27.95 12.75 -23.20
CA LEU A 32 -27.04 11.63 -23.00
C LEU A 32 -25.59 12.10 -22.81
N LEU A 33 -25.10 13.02 -23.65
CA LEU A 33 -23.75 13.57 -23.53
C LEU A 33 -23.52 14.30 -22.18
N HIS A 34 -24.39 15.22 -21.79
CA HIS A 34 -24.12 16.07 -20.61
C HIS A 34 -24.55 15.42 -19.29
N VAL A 35 -25.53 14.52 -19.29
CA VAL A 35 -26.09 13.89 -18.08
C VAL A 35 -25.63 12.44 -17.96
N ALA A 36 -25.86 11.61 -18.97
CA ALA A 36 -25.54 10.17 -18.88
C ALA A 36 -24.01 9.93 -18.90
N THR A 37 -23.26 10.53 -19.82
CA THR A 37 -21.79 10.36 -19.86
C THR A 37 -21.10 10.99 -18.64
N ALA A 38 -21.51 12.18 -18.21
CA ALA A 38 -20.95 12.81 -17.02
C ALA A 38 -21.31 12.04 -15.74
N GLY A 39 -22.54 11.54 -15.63
CA GLY A 39 -22.99 10.70 -14.52
C GLY A 39 -22.28 9.34 -14.47
N TRP A 40 -22.03 8.71 -15.63
CA TRP A 40 -21.30 7.45 -15.75
C TRP A 40 -19.84 7.57 -15.30
N ILE A 41 -19.12 8.57 -15.81
CA ILE A 41 -17.72 8.84 -15.40
C ILE A 41 -17.66 9.30 -13.93
N GLY A 42 -18.62 10.11 -13.47
CA GLY A 42 -18.73 10.53 -12.08
C GLY A 42 -19.04 9.38 -11.12
N TYR A 43 -19.85 8.39 -11.54
CA TYR A 43 -20.09 7.16 -10.81
C TYR A 43 -18.82 6.30 -10.73
N GLY A 44 -18.09 6.14 -11.84
CA GLY A 44 -16.80 5.46 -11.87
C GLY A 44 -15.75 6.10 -10.95
N ALA A 45 -15.76 7.44 -10.80
CA ALA A 45 -14.92 8.17 -9.86
C ALA A 45 -15.38 7.97 -8.39
N PHE A 46 -16.70 7.98 -8.16
CA PHE A 46 -17.29 7.79 -6.83
C PHE A 46 -17.01 6.39 -6.26
N VAL A 47 -17.16 5.33 -7.06
CA VAL A 47 -16.86 3.95 -6.64
C VAL A 47 -15.38 3.80 -6.26
N LYS A 48 -14.46 4.31 -7.09
CA LYS A 48 -13.03 4.33 -6.76
C LYS A 48 -12.70 5.13 -5.50
N ALA A 49 -13.41 6.23 -5.23
CA ALA A 49 -13.23 7.02 -4.02
C ALA A 49 -13.82 6.36 -2.76
N ALA A 50 -14.89 5.60 -2.90
CA ALA A 50 -15.60 4.94 -1.80
C ALA A 50 -14.92 3.64 -1.34
N GLU A 51 -14.49 2.80 -2.29
CA GLU A 51 -13.78 1.54 -1.99
C GLU A 51 -12.28 1.73 -1.82
N PHE A 52 -11.70 2.76 -2.44
CA PHE A 52 -10.25 3.09 -2.45
C PHE A 52 -9.35 1.90 -2.83
N ASN A 53 -9.89 0.98 -3.64
CA ASN A 53 -9.25 -0.28 -4.03
C ASN A 53 -8.49 -0.12 -5.37
N PRO A 54 -7.16 -0.35 -5.42
CA PRO A 54 -6.40 -0.28 -6.68
C PRO A 54 -6.80 -1.32 -7.74
N LEU A 55 -7.48 -2.41 -7.36
CA LEU A 55 -8.01 -3.41 -8.29
C LEU A 55 -9.21 -2.89 -9.11
N LEU A 56 -9.75 -1.70 -8.77
CA LEU A 56 -10.71 -0.95 -9.58
C LEU A 56 -10.06 -0.15 -10.73
N LEU A 57 -8.74 -0.32 -10.93
CA LEU A 57 -8.04 0.16 -12.10
C LEU A 57 -7.99 -0.99 -13.14
N PRO A 58 -8.44 -0.75 -14.39
CA PRO A 58 -8.32 -1.75 -15.45
C PRO A 58 -6.90 -2.34 -15.54
N PRO A 59 -6.73 -3.66 -15.75
CA PRO A 59 -5.43 -4.31 -15.67
C PRO A 59 -4.29 -3.64 -16.47
N PRO A 60 -4.51 -3.08 -17.68
CA PRO A 60 -3.46 -2.34 -18.40
C PRO A 60 -2.98 -1.06 -17.70
N ILE A 61 -3.85 -0.39 -16.92
CA ILE A 61 -3.47 0.77 -16.10
C ILE A 61 -2.70 0.31 -14.85
N LEU A 62 -3.21 -0.71 -14.15
CA LEU A 62 -2.57 -1.23 -12.95
C LEU A 62 -1.16 -1.75 -13.25
N ALA A 63 -0.99 -2.54 -14.32
CA ALA A 63 0.29 -3.04 -14.80
C ALA A 63 1.26 -1.91 -15.24
N ALA A 64 0.74 -0.82 -15.80
CA ALA A 64 1.56 0.35 -16.12
C ALA A 64 2.05 1.09 -14.87
N ILE A 65 1.27 1.13 -13.79
CA ILE A 65 1.66 1.73 -12.51
C ILE A 65 2.68 0.84 -11.79
N THR A 66 2.47 -0.47 -11.71
CA THR A 66 3.44 -1.39 -11.09
C THR A 66 4.77 -1.38 -11.86
N ALA A 67 4.74 -1.40 -13.19
CA ALA A 67 5.95 -1.31 -14.01
C ALA A 67 6.69 0.05 -13.96
N ILE A 68 6.17 1.05 -13.23
CA ILE A 68 6.88 2.27 -12.82
C ILE A 68 7.46 2.10 -11.41
N ILE A 69 6.69 1.52 -10.47
CA ILE A 69 7.16 1.14 -9.12
C ILE A 69 8.40 0.24 -9.23
N ASP A 70 8.32 -0.86 -9.99
CA ASP A 70 9.40 -1.85 -10.19
C ASP A 70 10.70 -1.24 -10.76
N ARG A 71 10.63 -0.04 -11.35
CA ARG A 71 11.73 0.67 -12.01
C ARG A 71 12.21 1.91 -11.25
N THR A 72 11.64 2.22 -10.08
CA THR A 72 11.97 3.43 -9.32
C THR A 72 12.06 3.16 -7.82
N SER A 73 12.92 3.90 -7.12
CA SER A 73 13.10 3.76 -5.66
C SER A 73 12.05 4.54 -4.86
N VAL A 74 10.79 4.51 -5.29
CA VAL A 74 9.65 5.15 -4.60
C VAL A 74 8.97 4.16 -3.66
N ASP A 75 8.32 4.66 -2.61
CA ASP A 75 7.46 3.83 -1.77
C ASP A 75 6.23 3.37 -2.58
N ALA A 76 6.06 2.07 -2.75
CA ALA A 76 5.04 1.49 -3.61
C ALA A 76 3.62 1.78 -3.13
N THR A 77 3.37 1.67 -1.82
CA THR A 77 2.07 1.99 -1.21
C THR A 77 1.71 3.46 -1.47
N ALA A 78 2.61 4.38 -1.16
CA ALA A 78 2.38 5.81 -1.37
C ALA A 78 2.25 6.17 -2.86
N PHE A 79 3.07 5.59 -3.75
CA PHE A 79 2.98 5.87 -5.19
C PHE A 79 1.65 5.39 -5.78
N LEU A 80 1.16 4.21 -5.36
CA LEU A 80 -0.16 3.70 -5.78
C LEU A 80 -1.30 4.52 -5.17
N GLU A 81 -1.19 4.96 -3.91
CA GLU A 81 -2.14 5.88 -3.26
C GLU A 81 -2.26 7.21 -4.03
N TRP A 82 -1.14 7.88 -4.31
CA TRP A 82 -1.11 9.14 -5.06
C TRP A 82 -1.57 8.96 -6.51
N SER A 83 -1.28 7.81 -7.14
CA SER A 83 -1.78 7.48 -8.48
C SER A 83 -3.31 7.32 -8.48
N LEU A 84 -3.89 6.61 -7.51
CA LEU A 84 -5.34 6.45 -7.38
C LEU A 84 -6.04 7.80 -7.11
N ARG A 85 -5.51 8.61 -6.18
CA ARG A 85 -5.97 9.99 -5.93
C ARG A 85 -5.97 10.84 -7.20
N ALA A 86 -4.89 10.77 -7.99
CA ALA A 86 -4.75 11.53 -9.23
C ALA A 86 -5.76 11.08 -10.29
N ILE A 87 -5.98 9.77 -10.46
CA ILE A 87 -6.97 9.21 -11.40
C ILE A 87 -8.38 9.69 -11.03
N ILE A 88 -8.79 9.60 -9.77
CA ILE A 88 -10.11 10.05 -9.32
C ILE A 88 -10.28 11.56 -9.55
N GLY A 89 -9.26 12.38 -9.25
CA GLY A 89 -9.28 13.82 -9.53
C GLY A 89 -9.42 14.16 -11.01
N VAL A 90 -8.80 13.37 -11.90
CA VAL A 90 -8.94 13.48 -13.36
C VAL A 90 -10.35 13.08 -13.83
N GLU A 91 -10.93 12.00 -13.30
CA GLU A 91 -12.30 11.59 -13.63
C GLU A 91 -13.35 12.62 -13.17
N ILE A 92 -13.18 13.21 -11.98
CA ILE A 92 -14.02 14.32 -11.47
C ILE A 92 -13.90 15.55 -12.39
N PHE A 93 -12.69 15.93 -12.81
CA PHE A 93 -12.47 16.98 -13.78
C PHE A 93 -13.21 16.69 -15.10
N ILE A 94 -13.06 15.48 -15.65
CA ILE A 94 -13.67 15.07 -16.92
C ILE A 94 -15.20 15.13 -16.84
N ALA A 95 -15.81 14.54 -15.81
CA ALA A 95 -17.26 14.55 -15.62
C ALA A 95 -17.82 15.97 -15.57
N LEU A 96 -17.21 16.85 -14.76
CA LEU A 96 -17.62 18.25 -14.65
C LEU A 96 -17.35 19.06 -15.93
N ALA A 97 -16.27 18.77 -16.67
CA ALA A 97 -15.95 19.42 -17.94
C ALA A 97 -16.90 18.98 -19.07
N ILE A 98 -17.41 17.74 -19.04
CA ILE A 98 -18.47 17.25 -19.94
C ILE A 98 -19.82 17.89 -19.57
N LEU A 99 -20.14 18.03 -18.29
CA LEU A 99 -21.39 18.66 -17.83
C LEU A 99 -21.47 20.16 -18.17
N THR A 100 -20.33 20.89 -18.17
CA THR A 100 -20.34 22.37 -18.11
C THR A 100 -19.65 23.12 -19.27
N SER A 101 -18.77 22.48 -20.04
CA SER A 101 -17.85 23.17 -20.96
C SER A 101 -18.22 23.02 -22.45
N ARG A 102 -17.72 23.96 -23.27
CA ARG A 102 -17.90 23.91 -24.74
C ARG A 102 -17.13 22.78 -25.42
N TRP A 103 -16.25 22.10 -24.68
CA TRP A 103 -15.43 20.99 -25.17
C TRP A 103 -16.06 19.62 -24.86
N ALA A 104 -17.21 19.57 -24.18
CA ALA A 104 -17.85 18.35 -23.69
C ALA A 104 -17.85 17.18 -24.69
N ARG A 105 -18.28 17.41 -25.94
CA ARG A 105 -18.29 16.37 -27.00
C ARG A 105 -16.89 15.80 -27.28
N GLN A 106 -15.86 16.64 -27.31
CA GLN A 106 -14.50 16.20 -27.63
C GLN A 106 -13.84 15.49 -26.44
N ILE A 107 -14.10 15.97 -25.22
CA ILE A 107 -13.66 15.33 -23.97
C ILE A 107 -14.33 13.95 -23.85
N ALA A 108 -15.65 13.88 -23.99
CA ALA A 108 -16.40 12.62 -23.96
C ALA A 108 -15.93 11.62 -25.02
N ILE A 109 -15.70 12.06 -26.27
CA ILE A 109 -15.16 11.17 -27.31
C ILE A 109 -13.76 10.66 -26.92
N ALA A 110 -12.86 11.53 -26.47
CA ALA A 110 -11.50 11.12 -26.08
C ALA A 110 -11.51 10.12 -24.90
N THR A 111 -12.27 10.42 -23.84
CA THR A 111 -12.36 9.55 -22.66
C THR A 111 -13.04 8.22 -22.97
N LEU A 112 -14.20 8.23 -23.64
CA LEU A 112 -14.92 6.99 -23.97
C LEU A 112 -14.17 6.15 -25.00
N SER A 113 -13.47 6.76 -25.97
CA SER A 113 -12.56 6.00 -26.84
C SER A 113 -11.40 5.38 -26.07
N LEU A 114 -10.81 6.07 -25.09
CA LEU A 114 -9.77 5.50 -24.23
C LEU A 114 -10.32 4.33 -23.39
N PHE A 115 -11.51 4.48 -22.80
CA PHE A 115 -12.15 3.43 -22.01
C PHE A 115 -12.50 2.21 -22.87
N CYS A 116 -13.13 2.40 -24.04
CA CYS A 116 -13.38 1.33 -25.01
C CYS A 116 -12.09 0.61 -25.44
N ILE A 117 -10.99 1.34 -25.68
CA ILE A 117 -9.69 0.73 -26.04
C ILE A 117 -9.13 -0.11 -24.88
N ILE A 118 -9.15 0.41 -23.65
CA ILE A 118 -8.62 -0.29 -22.48
C ILE A 118 -9.46 -1.53 -22.13
N LEU A 119 -10.79 -1.43 -22.20
CA LEU A 119 -11.69 -2.57 -22.02
C LEU A 119 -11.52 -3.60 -23.13
N LEU A 120 -11.37 -3.18 -24.39
CA LEU A 120 -11.09 -4.09 -25.51
C LEU A 120 -9.75 -4.82 -25.33
N ILE A 121 -8.70 -4.12 -24.88
CA ILE A 121 -7.40 -4.76 -24.56
C ILE A 121 -7.58 -5.77 -23.43
N ALA A 122 -8.30 -5.43 -22.34
CA ALA A 122 -8.53 -6.36 -21.23
C ALA A 122 -9.35 -7.60 -21.65
N MET A 123 -10.41 -7.43 -22.43
CA MET A 123 -11.22 -8.53 -22.97
C MET A 123 -10.41 -9.43 -23.93
N VAL A 124 -9.56 -8.83 -24.77
CA VAL A 124 -8.64 -9.58 -25.65
C VAL A 124 -7.57 -10.32 -24.84
N GLN A 125 -7.01 -9.71 -23.80
CA GLN A 125 -6.03 -10.37 -22.92
C GLN A 125 -6.64 -11.56 -22.16
N ALA A 126 -7.87 -11.43 -21.66
CA ALA A 126 -8.60 -12.54 -21.05
C ALA A 126 -8.88 -13.66 -22.06
N GLY A 127 -9.45 -13.33 -23.22
CA GLY A 127 -9.76 -14.30 -24.28
C GLY A 127 -8.53 -14.97 -24.92
N LEU A 128 -7.36 -14.32 -24.87
CA LEU A 128 -6.08 -14.89 -25.34
C LEU A 128 -5.38 -15.78 -24.31
N LYS A 129 -5.72 -15.68 -23.01
CA LYS A 129 -5.25 -16.64 -21.99
C LYS A 129 -6.09 -17.91 -21.98
N ALA A 130 -7.41 -17.80 -22.20
CA ALA A 130 -8.35 -18.92 -22.21
C ALA A 130 -8.29 -19.80 -23.48
N ASN A 131 -7.10 -20.30 -23.85
CA ASN A 131 -6.86 -21.15 -25.04
C ASN A 131 -7.27 -22.62 -24.83
N ALA A 132 -8.46 -22.86 -24.27
CA ALA A 132 -9.02 -24.20 -24.06
C ALA A 132 -10.52 -24.28 -24.44
N GLY A 133 -10.86 -23.84 -25.66
CA GLY A 133 -12.15 -24.13 -26.31
C GLY A 133 -13.37 -23.29 -25.88
N GLU A 134 -13.49 -22.90 -24.61
CA GLU A 134 -14.72 -22.25 -24.06
C GLU A 134 -14.60 -20.71 -23.93
N GLY A 135 -13.37 -20.19 -23.88
CA GLY A 135 -12.99 -18.86 -23.38
C GLY A 135 -13.69 -17.61 -23.94
N PHE A 136 -14.36 -17.68 -25.09
CA PHE A 136 -15.12 -16.52 -25.61
C PHE A 136 -16.46 -16.32 -24.86
N LYS A 137 -16.99 -17.36 -24.20
CA LYS A 137 -18.14 -17.19 -23.30
C LYS A 137 -17.71 -16.55 -21.98
N GLU A 138 -16.61 -16.98 -21.39
CA GLU A 138 -16.08 -16.41 -20.15
C GLU A 138 -15.56 -14.99 -20.35
N ALA A 139 -14.95 -14.65 -21.49
CA ALA A 139 -14.62 -13.27 -21.82
C ALA A 139 -15.85 -12.33 -21.97
N LEU A 140 -17.07 -12.89 -22.07
CA LEU A 140 -18.33 -12.14 -22.14
C LEU A 140 -19.17 -12.21 -20.85
N ALA A 141 -19.09 -13.30 -20.09
CA ALA A 141 -19.95 -13.61 -18.95
C ALA A 141 -19.20 -13.88 -17.63
N GLY A 142 -17.86 -13.90 -17.64
CA GLY A 142 -17.01 -14.23 -16.50
C GLY A 142 -17.25 -13.31 -15.29
N SER A 143 -17.49 -13.94 -14.14
CA SER A 143 -18.09 -13.35 -12.94
C SER A 143 -17.10 -12.63 -12.00
N CYS A 144 -16.11 -11.92 -12.57
CA CYS A 144 -15.35 -10.90 -11.84
C CYS A 144 -14.81 -9.85 -12.82
N GLY A 145 -15.55 -8.74 -13.01
CA GLY A 145 -15.11 -7.64 -13.85
C GLY A 145 -13.91 -6.87 -13.27
N CYS A 146 -13.33 -5.95 -14.07
CA CYS A 146 -12.18 -5.10 -13.67
C CYS A 146 -12.45 -4.08 -12.54
N PHE A 147 -13.51 -4.31 -11.76
CA PHE A 147 -14.03 -3.46 -10.69
C PHE A 147 -14.52 -4.31 -9.50
N GLY A 148 -13.96 -5.51 -9.34
CA GLY A 148 -14.23 -6.41 -8.21
C GLY A 148 -15.68 -6.87 -8.10
N LYS A 149 -16.06 -7.29 -6.89
CA LYS A 149 -17.33 -7.98 -6.56
C LYS A 149 -18.60 -7.12 -6.70
N ALA A 150 -18.44 -5.80 -6.85
CA ALA A 150 -19.52 -4.86 -7.16
C ALA A 150 -19.51 -4.38 -8.63
N GLY A 151 -18.52 -4.82 -9.42
CA GLY A 151 -18.33 -4.41 -10.80
C GLY A 151 -19.31 -5.05 -11.78
N LEU A 152 -19.81 -4.25 -12.73
CA LEU A 152 -20.48 -4.79 -13.92
C LEU A 152 -19.48 -5.58 -14.79
N PRO A 153 -19.93 -6.62 -15.53
CA PRO A 153 -19.07 -7.33 -16.47
C PRO A 153 -18.41 -6.39 -17.49
N ALA A 154 -17.16 -6.68 -17.87
CA ALA A 154 -16.40 -5.83 -18.81
C ALA A 154 -17.12 -5.65 -20.15
N SER A 155 -17.82 -6.68 -20.62
CA SER A 155 -18.70 -6.68 -21.80
C SER A 155 -19.86 -5.67 -21.69
N VAL A 156 -20.47 -5.55 -20.51
CA VAL A 156 -21.57 -4.61 -20.23
C VAL A 156 -21.04 -3.18 -20.14
N MET A 157 -19.90 -2.96 -19.47
CA MET A 157 -19.26 -1.64 -19.43
C MET A 157 -18.85 -1.17 -20.82
N PHE A 158 -18.22 -2.04 -21.62
CA PHE A 158 -17.83 -1.75 -22.99
C PHE A 158 -19.04 -1.38 -23.87
N LEU A 159 -20.17 -2.08 -23.71
CA LEU A 159 -21.41 -1.77 -24.43
C LEU A 159 -21.97 -0.39 -24.04
N ILE A 160 -21.94 -0.03 -22.76
CA ILE A 160 -22.36 1.29 -22.27
C ILE A 160 -21.45 2.39 -22.84
N ASP A 161 -20.12 2.24 -22.73
CA ASP A 161 -19.16 3.21 -23.26
C ASP A 161 -19.28 3.35 -24.79
N ALA A 162 -19.41 2.23 -25.52
CA ALA A 162 -19.57 2.22 -26.97
C ALA A 162 -20.89 2.88 -27.42
N ALA A 163 -21.99 2.70 -26.67
CA ALA A 163 -23.26 3.35 -26.95
C ALA A 163 -23.20 4.87 -26.70
N LEU A 164 -22.59 5.31 -25.59
CA LEU A 164 -22.37 6.72 -25.29
C LEU A 164 -21.43 7.37 -26.31
N LEU A 165 -20.35 6.69 -26.70
CA LEU A 165 -19.39 7.12 -27.72
C LEU A 165 -20.07 7.26 -29.09
N SER A 166 -20.87 6.27 -29.50
CA SER A 166 -21.63 6.29 -30.74
C SER A 166 -22.63 7.46 -30.79
N SER A 167 -23.32 7.73 -29.68
CA SER A 167 -24.20 8.90 -29.54
C SER A 167 -23.43 10.22 -29.69
N ALA A 168 -22.29 10.37 -29.00
CA ALA A 168 -21.44 11.55 -29.08
C ALA A 168 -20.82 11.76 -30.48
N LEU A 169 -20.45 10.67 -31.16
CA LEU A 169 -19.92 10.69 -32.53
C LEU A 169 -20.99 11.06 -33.55
N LEU A 170 -22.10 10.31 -33.59
CA LEU A 170 -23.06 10.31 -34.70
C LEU A 170 -24.25 11.26 -34.50
N LEU A 171 -24.73 11.42 -33.27
CA LEU A 171 -26.02 12.09 -32.99
C LEU A 171 -25.88 13.50 -32.41
N VAL A 172 -24.76 13.82 -31.74
CA VAL A 172 -24.52 15.16 -31.17
C VAL A 172 -23.94 16.13 -32.21
N PRO A 173 -24.66 17.22 -32.59
CA PRO A 173 -24.14 18.20 -33.55
C PRO A 173 -23.01 19.03 -32.93
N ARG A 174 -21.88 19.18 -33.64
CA ARG A 174 -20.71 19.96 -33.18
C ARG A 174 -21.04 21.40 -32.77
N GLN A 175 -22.02 22.02 -33.42
CA GLN A 175 -22.45 23.41 -33.18
C GLN A 175 -23.44 23.58 -32.00
N ALA A 176 -23.99 22.48 -31.48
CA ALA A 176 -25.05 22.51 -30.47
C ALA A 176 -24.54 22.52 -29.03
N VAL A 177 -23.30 22.06 -28.80
CA VAL A 177 -22.67 22.06 -27.47
C VAL A 177 -22.25 23.49 -27.11
N ARG A 178 -22.85 24.04 -26.04
CA ARG A 178 -22.57 25.40 -25.55
C ARG A 178 -22.25 25.36 -24.06
N GLY A 179 -20.97 25.41 -23.73
CA GLY A 179 -20.53 25.55 -22.34
C GLY A 179 -20.85 26.92 -21.77
N ARG A 180 -21.14 26.96 -20.46
CA ARG A 180 -21.36 28.21 -19.70
C ARG A 180 -20.17 28.59 -18.81
N LEU A 181 -19.30 27.63 -18.48
CA LEU A 181 -18.18 27.82 -17.56
C LEU A 181 -16.83 27.64 -18.29
N PRO A 182 -15.78 28.39 -17.89
CA PRO A 182 -14.41 28.14 -18.35
C PRO A 182 -13.88 26.82 -17.77
N ILE A 183 -13.12 26.08 -18.58
CA ILE A 183 -12.57 24.75 -18.22
C ILE A 183 -11.61 24.75 -17.02
N ALA A 184 -11.11 25.93 -16.62
CA ALA A 184 -10.31 26.11 -15.41
C ALA A 184 -11.09 25.76 -14.12
N ILE A 185 -12.41 25.97 -14.08
CA ILE A 185 -13.23 25.69 -12.89
C ILE A 185 -13.30 24.17 -12.59
N PRO A 186 -13.73 23.30 -13.52
CA PRO A 186 -13.69 21.85 -13.27
C PRO A 186 -12.27 21.33 -13.07
N ALA A 187 -11.25 21.94 -13.69
CA ALA A 187 -9.86 21.56 -13.47
C ALA A 187 -9.37 21.86 -12.04
N LEU A 188 -9.74 23.02 -11.48
CA LEU A 188 -9.47 23.35 -10.07
C LEU A 188 -10.20 22.41 -9.12
N ILE A 189 -11.46 22.04 -9.41
CA ILE A 189 -12.23 21.10 -8.58
C ILE A 189 -11.58 19.70 -8.60
N GLY A 190 -11.18 19.20 -9.78
CA GLY A 190 -10.47 17.93 -9.92
C GLY A 190 -9.13 17.93 -9.17
N LEU A 191 -8.34 19.02 -9.27
CA LEU A 191 -7.08 19.17 -8.56
C LEU A 191 -7.27 19.22 -7.03
N VAL A 192 -8.30 19.90 -6.52
CA VAL A 192 -8.63 19.89 -5.09
C VAL A 192 -9.03 18.49 -4.63
N ALA A 193 -9.76 17.72 -5.44
CA ALA A 193 -10.19 16.37 -5.08
C ALA A 193 -9.02 15.42 -4.76
N ILE A 194 -7.90 15.51 -5.49
CA ILE A 194 -6.66 14.70 -5.26
C ILE A 194 -6.21 14.79 -3.80
N PHE A 195 -6.28 15.98 -3.21
CA PHE A 195 -5.88 16.25 -1.82
C PHE A 195 -7.02 16.14 -0.81
N ALA A 196 -8.28 16.27 -1.25
CA ALA A 196 -9.46 16.29 -0.39
C ALA A 196 -10.09 14.91 -0.14
N ILE A 197 -9.82 13.91 -1.00
CA ILE A 197 -10.24 12.53 -0.77
C ILE A 197 -9.50 11.98 0.46
N PRO A 198 -10.20 11.53 1.52
CA PRO A 198 -9.55 10.84 2.63
C PRO A 198 -9.14 9.42 2.19
N THR A 199 -8.01 8.94 2.68
CA THR A 199 -7.77 7.49 2.74
C THR A 199 -8.74 6.88 3.75
N PRO A 200 -9.47 5.80 3.43
CA PRO A 200 -10.26 5.11 4.44
C PRO A 200 -9.31 4.47 5.46
N GLU A 201 -9.44 4.85 6.74
CA GLU A 201 -8.81 4.10 7.83
C GLU A 201 -9.55 2.75 7.94
N VAL A 202 -8.91 1.67 7.47
CA VAL A 202 -9.40 0.31 7.73
C VAL A 202 -9.24 0.06 9.23
N GLN A 203 -10.33 0.26 9.96
CA GLN A 203 -10.42 -0.20 11.34
C GLN A 203 -10.35 -1.73 11.31
N ASN A 204 -9.35 -2.27 11.99
CA ASN A 204 -9.44 -3.62 12.52
C ASN A 204 -10.48 -3.54 13.65
N ASP A 205 -11.55 -4.35 13.60
CA ASP A 205 -12.69 -4.28 14.54
C ASP A 205 -12.27 -4.70 15.96
N SER A 206 -11.60 -3.78 16.67
CA SER A 206 -10.83 -4.04 17.90
C SER A 206 -10.56 -2.77 18.76
N ASN A 207 -11.46 -1.77 18.70
CA ASN A 207 -11.85 -0.73 19.70
C ASN A 207 -10.84 0.30 20.33
N ASP A 208 -11.40 1.51 20.57
CA ASP A 208 -11.10 2.58 21.59
C ASP A 208 -9.99 3.68 21.43
N ALA A 209 -10.16 4.86 22.10
CA ALA A 209 -9.56 6.20 21.73
C ALA A 209 -9.49 7.33 22.84
N ALA A 210 -8.74 8.47 22.66
CA ALA A 210 -8.88 9.84 23.34
C ALA A 210 -7.80 10.95 22.95
N LYS A 211 -7.83 12.22 23.49
CA LYS A 211 -7.25 13.54 22.97
C LYS A 211 -7.10 14.68 24.10
N PRO A 212 -6.52 15.97 24.07
CA PRO A 212 -5.78 16.89 23.09
C PRO A 212 -4.27 17.46 23.29
N PRO A 213 -3.84 18.58 24.02
CA PRO A 213 -2.58 19.42 23.83
C PRO A 213 -1.40 19.27 24.90
N ILE A 214 -0.35 20.13 25.21
CA ILE A 214 0.04 21.60 25.14
C ILE A 214 1.61 21.93 24.93
N VAL A 215 2.20 23.13 25.32
CA VAL A 215 3.35 23.85 24.59
C VAL A 215 4.32 24.92 25.31
N VAL A 216 5.70 24.87 25.19
CA VAL A 216 6.76 25.98 25.40
C VAL A 216 8.06 25.95 24.46
N THR A 217 8.65 27.10 24.03
CA THR A 217 9.68 27.28 22.92
C THR A 217 11.20 27.02 23.23
N PRO A 218 12.07 26.58 22.26
CA PRO A 218 13.47 26.19 22.52
C PRO A 218 14.60 27.06 21.88
N THR A 219 15.82 26.92 22.42
CA THR A 219 17.11 27.43 21.90
C THR A 219 17.62 26.59 20.71
N ASP A 220 18.59 27.11 19.93
CA ASP A 220 19.24 26.38 18.83
C ASP A 220 19.88 25.06 19.33
N PRO A 221 19.45 23.88 18.83
CA PRO A 221 19.96 22.59 19.32
C PRO A 221 21.33 22.16 18.76
N SER A 222 21.96 22.93 17.87
CA SER A 222 23.16 22.49 17.12
C SER A 222 24.47 22.58 17.91
N THR A 223 24.60 23.49 18.87
CA THR A 223 25.77 23.62 19.73
C THR A 223 25.65 22.74 20.97
N LEU A 224 26.69 21.99 21.31
CA LEU A 224 26.76 21.19 22.54
C LEU A 224 27.03 22.05 23.79
N ASP A 225 27.61 23.23 23.63
CA ASP A 225 27.84 24.17 24.73
C ASP A 225 26.51 24.64 25.36
N GLY A 226 26.43 24.56 26.70
CA GLY A 226 25.27 25.00 27.48
C GLY A 226 24.28 23.88 27.86
N PRO A 227 23.30 24.20 28.72
CA PRO A 227 22.36 23.22 29.27
C PRO A 227 21.47 22.60 28.18
N TRP A 228 21.08 21.35 28.38
CA TRP A 228 20.24 20.62 27.42
C TRP A 228 18.93 21.38 27.11
N PRO A 229 18.49 21.50 25.84
CA PRO A 229 17.30 22.25 25.46
C PRO A 229 16.00 21.87 26.20
N ALA A 230 15.19 22.88 26.53
CA ALA A 230 13.92 22.75 27.23
C ALA A 230 12.99 21.70 26.59
N ALA A 231 12.07 21.15 27.40
CA ALA A 231 11.04 20.25 26.90
C ALA A 231 10.20 20.94 25.79
N PRO A 232 9.76 20.21 24.74
CA PRO A 232 9.19 20.79 23.54
C PRO A 232 8.05 21.79 23.70
N VAL A 233 7.88 22.54 22.61
CA VAL A 233 6.72 23.36 22.29
C VAL A 233 5.57 22.41 22.00
N LYS A 234 5.14 22.33 20.77
CA LYS A 234 4.16 21.36 20.33
C LYS A 234 4.88 20.02 20.19
N TYR A 235 4.53 19.06 21.04
CA TYR A 235 4.83 17.66 20.73
C TYR A 235 4.18 17.32 19.39
N GLU A 236 4.89 16.59 18.53
CA GLU A 236 4.36 16.21 17.22
C GLU A 236 3.28 15.13 17.38
N LYS A 237 2.20 15.16 16.58
CA LYS A 237 1.12 14.15 16.69
C LYS A 237 1.66 12.74 16.49
N ASN A 238 2.56 12.60 15.51
CA ASN A 238 3.26 11.37 15.18
C ASN A 238 4.77 11.66 15.17
N TYR A 239 5.54 11.01 16.03
CA TYR A 239 7.00 11.00 15.93
C TYR A 239 7.42 9.84 15.04
N PHE A 240 8.02 10.16 13.89
CA PHE A 240 8.61 9.19 12.96
C PHE A 240 10.11 9.45 12.86
N THR A 241 10.93 8.43 13.09
CA THR A 241 12.39 8.57 13.15
C THR A 241 13.09 7.92 11.97
N LYS A 242 13.62 8.77 11.09
CA LYS A 242 14.56 8.37 10.04
C LYS A 242 15.96 8.13 10.64
N TRP A 243 16.15 6.95 11.22
CA TRP A 243 17.38 6.58 11.94
C TRP A 243 18.70 6.80 11.19
N PRO A 244 18.82 6.56 9.86
CA PRO A 244 20.05 6.86 9.13
C PRO A 244 20.40 8.36 9.11
N GLU A 245 19.41 9.25 9.18
CA GLU A 245 19.63 10.70 9.21
C GLU A 245 20.12 11.21 10.58
N TRP A 246 20.18 10.38 11.62
CA TRP A 246 20.64 10.77 12.96
C TRP A 246 22.16 10.68 13.12
N VAL A 247 22.81 9.75 12.43
CA VAL A 247 24.26 9.50 12.56
C VAL A 247 25.06 10.74 12.19
N GLY A 248 26.05 11.08 13.02
CA GLY A 248 26.89 12.27 12.89
C GLY A 248 26.26 13.57 13.41
N LYS A 249 25.06 13.54 14.01
CA LYS A 249 24.38 14.73 14.57
C LYS A 249 24.27 14.67 16.11
N PRO A 250 24.15 15.82 16.80
CA PRO A 250 23.87 15.85 18.23
C PRO A 250 22.57 15.14 18.58
N PHE A 251 22.55 14.38 19.68
CA PHE A 251 21.34 13.77 20.22
C PHE A 251 20.33 14.84 20.68
N ARG A 252 20.81 15.96 21.27
CA ARG A 252 19.99 17.13 21.61
C ARG A 252 19.24 17.77 20.44
N ALA A 253 19.70 17.57 19.20
CA ALA A 253 19.03 18.10 18.00
C ALA A 253 17.87 17.24 17.50
N GLN A 254 17.65 16.04 18.06
CA GLN A 254 16.65 15.10 17.55
C GLN A 254 15.29 15.31 18.22
N LYS A 255 14.24 15.50 17.44
CA LYS A 255 12.88 15.79 17.96
C LYS A 255 12.36 14.74 18.95
N LEU A 256 12.64 13.45 18.70
CA LEU A 256 12.26 12.36 19.61
C LEU A 256 13.07 12.39 20.92
N ALA A 257 14.36 12.77 20.88
CA ALA A 257 15.20 12.90 22.08
C ALA A 257 14.75 14.08 22.96
N LEU A 258 14.33 15.19 22.35
CA LEU A 258 13.73 16.31 23.08
C LEU A 258 12.45 15.91 23.82
N ALA A 259 11.69 14.94 23.28
CA ALA A 259 10.44 14.45 23.83
C ALA A 259 10.58 13.46 25.02
N ILE A 260 11.80 13.21 25.51
CA ILE A 260 12.03 12.41 26.73
C ILE A 260 11.66 13.23 27.97
N GLU A 261 10.97 12.62 28.96
CA GLU A 261 10.63 13.26 30.23
C GLU A 261 11.88 13.60 31.07
N ARG A 262 11.78 14.68 31.86
CA ARG A 262 12.91 15.36 32.50
C ARG A 262 12.96 15.06 34.01
N PRO A 263 14.13 15.15 34.68
CA PRO A 263 15.44 15.60 34.16
C PRO A 263 16.20 14.52 33.37
N LEU A 264 17.02 14.92 32.40
CA LEU A 264 18.01 14.02 31.79
C LEU A 264 19.31 14.03 32.63
N PRO A 265 20.20 13.02 32.50
CA PRO A 265 21.51 13.03 33.17
C PRO A 265 22.41 14.17 32.66
N ASP A 266 23.06 14.89 33.57
CA ASP A 266 23.90 16.07 33.27
C ASP A 266 25.20 15.73 32.51
N ASP A 267 25.49 14.45 32.30
CA ASP A 267 26.64 13.90 31.56
C ASP A 267 26.23 13.03 30.36
N LEU A 268 24.96 13.07 29.93
CA LEU A 268 24.47 12.38 28.72
C LEU A 268 25.22 12.75 27.42
N GLU A 269 25.94 13.87 27.45
CA GLU A 269 26.73 14.41 26.33
C GLU A 269 28.24 14.35 26.59
N ARG A 270 28.69 13.52 27.53
CA ARG A 270 30.10 13.31 27.89
C ARG A 270 30.41 11.82 27.95
N GLY A 271 31.43 11.36 27.22
CA GLY A 271 31.80 9.95 27.16
C GLY A 271 30.88 9.10 26.28
N ASP A 272 30.84 7.80 26.54
CA ASP A 272 30.17 6.78 25.73
C ASP A 272 28.85 6.34 26.37
N TRP A 273 27.75 6.52 25.64
CA TRP A 273 26.39 6.25 26.11
C TRP A 273 25.62 5.36 25.14
N ILE A 274 24.84 4.43 25.68
CA ILE A 274 23.88 3.62 24.94
C ILE A 274 22.47 4.05 25.33
N VAL A 275 21.70 4.57 24.38
CA VAL A 275 20.28 4.93 24.57
C VAL A 275 19.40 3.81 23.99
N VAL A 276 18.47 3.30 24.78
CA VAL A 276 17.59 2.18 24.39
C VAL A 276 16.13 2.61 24.44
N PHE A 277 15.54 2.88 23.27
CA PHE A 277 14.09 3.08 23.14
C PHE A 277 13.40 1.72 23.19
N SER A 278 12.46 1.54 24.12
CA SER A 278 11.88 0.22 24.46
C SER A 278 10.43 0.32 24.96
N ARG A 279 9.59 -0.68 24.69
CA ARG A 279 8.16 -0.70 25.08
C ARG A 279 7.94 -1.57 26.31
N THR A 280 7.12 -1.13 27.27
CA THR A 280 6.96 -1.79 28.58
C THR A 280 6.41 -3.23 28.54
N ASP A 281 5.69 -3.60 27.50
CA ASP A 281 5.07 -4.91 27.25
C ASP A 281 5.73 -5.70 26.09
N CYS A 282 6.90 -5.24 25.61
CA CYS A 282 7.57 -5.79 24.44
C CYS A 282 8.55 -6.92 24.82
N ASP A 283 8.22 -8.17 24.47
CA ASP A 283 9.06 -9.34 24.76
C ASP A 283 10.46 -9.21 24.18
N ARG A 284 10.59 -8.79 22.90
CA ARG A 284 11.90 -8.57 22.26
C ARG A 284 12.75 -7.50 22.96
N CYS A 285 12.09 -6.54 23.63
CA CYS A 285 12.74 -5.57 24.48
C CYS A 285 13.24 -6.24 25.78
N GLN A 286 12.41 -7.06 26.45
CA GLN A 286 12.82 -7.86 27.61
C GLN A 286 13.99 -8.80 27.29
N GLU A 287 13.99 -9.45 26.13
CA GLU A 287 15.09 -10.31 25.66
C GLU A 287 16.39 -9.51 25.48
N LEU A 288 16.35 -8.37 24.78
CA LEU A 288 17.51 -7.48 24.64
C LEU A 288 18.07 -7.05 26.01
N TYR A 289 17.20 -6.64 26.94
CA TYR A 289 17.60 -6.29 28.30
C TYR A 289 18.23 -7.46 29.04
N ARG A 290 17.64 -8.66 28.96
CA ARG A 290 18.20 -9.89 29.55
C ARG A 290 19.57 -10.27 28.97
N ALA A 291 19.76 -10.10 27.66
CA ALA A 291 20.97 -10.52 26.97
C ALA A 291 22.15 -9.54 27.12
N HIS A 292 21.92 -8.22 27.06
CA HIS A 292 22.99 -7.23 26.94
C HIS A 292 23.07 -6.19 28.07
N PHE A 293 22.11 -6.18 29.00
CA PHE A 293 21.97 -5.15 30.04
C PHE A 293 21.59 -5.69 31.45
N ALA A 294 21.39 -7.01 31.59
CA ALA A 294 21.07 -7.63 32.88
C ALA A 294 22.24 -7.65 33.88
N THR A 295 23.45 -7.36 33.41
CA THR A 295 24.64 -7.06 34.20
C THR A 295 25.15 -5.66 33.83
N PRO A 296 25.95 -4.99 34.68
CA PRO A 296 26.38 -3.62 34.43
C PRO A 296 27.30 -3.54 33.20
N ARG A 297 26.95 -2.68 32.25
CA ARG A 297 27.81 -2.36 31.10
C ARG A 297 28.94 -1.40 31.48
N LYS A 298 29.96 -1.31 30.62
CA LYS A 298 31.05 -0.32 30.73
C LYS A 298 30.60 1.07 30.26
N GLU A 299 29.73 1.08 29.25
CA GLU A 299 29.07 2.27 28.70
C GLU A 299 27.93 2.71 29.63
N ARG A 300 27.63 4.00 29.71
CA ARG A 300 26.44 4.46 30.46
C ARG A 300 25.17 4.17 29.67
N VAL A 301 24.13 3.65 30.34
CA VAL A 301 22.89 3.23 29.66
C VAL A 301 21.72 4.13 30.04
N LEU A 302 21.07 4.71 29.04
CA LEU A 302 19.80 5.45 29.15
C LEU A 302 18.66 4.60 28.57
N LYS A 303 17.92 3.93 29.44
CA LYS A 303 16.67 3.24 29.13
C LYS A 303 15.55 4.26 28.94
N VAL A 304 14.98 4.32 27.74
CA VAL A 304 13.84 5.19 27.41
C VAL A 304 12.63 4.33 27.11
N SER A 305 11.64 4.35 28.01
CA SER A 305 10.38 3.65 27.82
C SER A 305 9.42 4.44 26.94
N ILE A 306 8.93 3.83 25.86
CA ILE A 306 7.81 4.35 25.06
C ILE A 306 6.51 3.93 25.77
N PRO A 307 5.69 4.88 26.26
CA PRO A 307 4.57 4.56 27.15
C PRO A 307 3.21 4.53 26.42
N ASP A 308 3.22 4.10 25.16
CA ASP A 308 2.06 3.91 24.27
C ASP A 308 1.46 2.49 24.36
N THR A 309 1.89 1.73 25.35
CA THR A 309 1.64 0.31 25.58
C THR A 309 0.47 0.07 26.54
N THR A 310 -0.39 -0.90 26.23
CA THR A 310 -1.52 -1.33 27.09
C THR A 310 -1.35 -2.73 27.70
N GLY A 311 -0.32 -3.49 27.30
CA GLY A 311 -0.03 -4.80 27.87
C GLY A 311 0.53 -4.75 29.29
N GLN A 312 0.68 -5.93 29.91
CA GLN A 312 1.26 -6.07 31.24
C GLN A 312 2.76 -5.70 31.23
N PRO A 313 3.24 -4.84 32.15
CA PRO A 313 4.66 -4.47 32.18
C PRO A 313 5.59 -5.65 32.44
N LEU A 314 6.47 -5.91 31.48
CA LEU A 314 7.47 -6.96 31.54
C LEU A 314 8.70 -6.52 32.35
N ALA A 315 9.21 -7.41 33.19
CA ALA A 315 10.43 -7.18 33.96
C ALA A 315 11.65 -7.09 33.03
N MET A 316 12.14 -5.87 32.78
CA MET A 316 13.35 -5.59 32.00
C MET A 316 14.53 -5.27 32.93
N PRO A 317 15.38 -6.26 33.27
CA PRO A 317 16.57 -6.02 34.08
C PRO A 317 17.53 -5.09 33.35
N CYS A 318 18.01 -4.06 34.02
CA CYS A 318 18.96 -3.09 33.47
C CYS A 318 19.79 -2.54 34.62
N GLU A 319 20.88 -3.23 34.96
CA GLU A 319 21.67 -2.91 36.16
C GLU A 319 22.58 -1.69 35.89
N GLY A 320 22.50 -0.68 36.76
CA GLY A 320 23.21 0.60 36.59
C GLY A 320 22.59 1.57 35.55
N CYS A 321 21.41 1.25 34.99
CA CYS A 321 20.79 2.06 33.94
C CYS A 321 19.97 3.26 34.45
N GLU A 322 20.16 4.42 33.84
CA GLU A 322 19.23 5.55 33.96
C GLU A 322 17.93 5.21 33.23
N SER A 323 16.78 5.26 33.91
CA SER A 323 15.47 4.99 33.30
C SER A 323 14.64 6.27 33.18
N ARG A 324 14.12 6.55 31.98
CA ARG A 324 13.18 7.64 31.67
C ARG A 324 12.06 7.10 30.77
N LEU A 325 11.04 7.92 30.54
CA LEU A 325 9.99 7.66 29.56
C LEU A 325 9.93 8.77 28.51
N LEU A 326 9.41 8.47 27.32
CA LEU A 326 8.91 9.50 26.41
C LEU A 326 7.67 10.19 27.00
N TYR A 327 7.45 11.45 26.64
CA TYR A 327 6.31 12.22 27.11
C TYR A 327 4.98 11.52 26.81
N ARG A 328 4.15 11.38 27.85
CA ARG A 328 2.72 11.13 27.67
C ARG A 328 1.89 12.03 28.56
N VAL A 329 0.66 12.24 28.13
CA VAL A 329 -0.32 12.96 28.94
C VAL A 329 -0.73 12.06 30.10
N LYS A 330 -0.72 12.62 31.31
CA LYS A 330 -0.99 11.87 32.54
C LYS A 330 -2.48 11.97 32.88
N ALA A 331 -3.04 10.94 33.51
CA ALA A 331 -4.46 10.90 33.83
C ALA A 331 -4.89 12.16 34.62
N GLY A 332 -6.00 12.78 34.21
CA GLY A 332 -6.47 14.07 34.77
C GLY A 332 -5.88 15.32 34.10
N GLN A 333 -4.85 15.21 33.26
CA GLN A 333 -4.42 16.30 32.37
C GLN A 333 -5.26 16.26 31.08
N SER A 334 -5.56 17.44 30.53
CA SER A 334 -6.10 17.54 29.17
C SER A 334 -5.00 17.25 28.15
N GLY A 335 -5.08 16.15 27.41
CA GLY A 335 -4.08 15.89 26.37
C GLY A 335 -4.19 14.58 25.58
N THR A 336 -3.59 14.55 24.39
CA THR A 336 -3.26 13.33 23.64
C THR A 336 -1.80 13.02 23.88
N SER A 337 -1.47 11.77 24.20
CA SER A 337 -0.08 11.31 24.08
C SER A 337 0.33 11.30 22.59
N PRO A 338 1.57 11.65 22.24
CA PRO A 338 2.07 11.49 20.88
C PRO A 338 2.07 10.02 20.43
N ASN A 339 1.82 9.78 19.13
CA ASN A 339 2.04 8.46 18.54
C ASN A 339 3.53 8.28 18.26
N TYR A 340 4.18 7.31 18.89
CA TYR A 340 5.59 7.01 18.68
C TYR A 340 5.75 5.93 17.60
N LEU A 341 5.75 6.36 16.33
CA LEU A 341 5.96 5.51 15.14
C LEU A 341 7.46 5.16 15.01
N VAL A 342 7.93 4.42 16.01
CA VAL A 342 9.32 4.19 16.38
C VAL A 342 9.46 2.70 16.70
N THR A 343 10.34 1.99 15.99
CA THR A 343 10.61 0.57 16.25
C THR A 343 11.16 0.38 17.67
N ALA A 344 10.67 -0.63 18.39
CA ALA A 344 11.14 -0.97 19.72
C ALA A 344 11.49 -2.48 19.78
N PRO A 345 12.67 -2.86 20.30
CA PRO A 345 13.70 -1.96 20.80
C PRO A 345 14.48 -1.27 19.65
N THR A 346 14.89 -0.01 19.87
CA THR A 346 15.94 0.65 19.08
C THR A 346 17.09 0.99 20.01
N VAL A 347 18.32 0.65 19.61
CA VAL A 347 19.54 0.94 20.36
C VAL A 347 20.34 2.01 19.60
N ILE A 348 20.83 3.03 20.32
CA ILE A 348 21.61 4.14 19.78
C ILE A 348 22.90 4.26 20.57
N ARG A 349 24.04 4.40 19.89
CA ARG A 349 25.29 4.79 20.53
C ARG A 349 25.51 6.29 20.39
N LEU A 350 25.82 6.94 21.50
CA LEU A 350 26.29 8.32 21.55
C LEU A 350 27.75 8.32 21.99
N LYS A 351 28.54 9.20 21.39
CA LYS A 351 29.85 9.57 21.92
C LYS A 351 29.92 11.08 22.02
N ASP A 352 30.16 11.59 23.22
CA ASP A 352 30.27 13.02 23.52
C ASP A 352 29.07 13.82 22.96
N GLY A 353 27.86 13.28 23.16
CA GLY A 353 26.59 13.87 22.73
C GLY A 353 26.23 13.66 21.25
N ILE A 354 27.14 13.15 20.41
CA ILE A 354 26.91 12.88 18.98
C ILE A 354 26.46 11.44 18.77
N VAL A 355 25.43 11.22 17.96
CA VAL A 355 24.99 9.87 17.55
C VAL A 355 26.05 9.25 16.61
N THR A 356 26.69 8.17 17.04
CA THR A 356 27.75 7.47 16.27
C THR A 356 27.23 6.25 15.51
N ALA A 357 26.21 5.57 16.06
CA ALA A 357 25.55 4.44 15.39
C ALA A 357 24.10 4.29 15.87
N VAL A 358 23.23 3.74 15.01
CA VAL A 358 21.84 3.39 15.35
C VAL A 358 21.54 1.99 14.85
N CYS A 359 20.93 1.18 15.71
CA CYS A 359 20.42 -0.15 15.43
C CYS A 359 18.90 -0.12 15.69
N PRO A 360 18.08 0.15 14.66
CA PRO A 360 16.62 0.31 14.79
C PRO A 360 15.86 -1.02 14.69
N ASP A 361 16.62 -2.11 14.58
CA ASP A 361 16.21 -3.48 14.34
C ASP A 361 17.33 -4.33 14.93
N VAL A 362 17.12 -4.81 16.17
CA VAL A 362 18.16 -5.50 16.95
C VAL A 362 18.47 -6.91 16.46
N ASP A 363 17.67 -7.41 15.51
CA ASP A 363 17.87 -8.73 14.90
C ASP A 363 18.97 -8.66 13.82
N LYS A 364 19.31 -7.45 13.38
CA LYS A 364 20.53 -7.16 12.60
C LYS A 364 21.74 -7.15 13.53
N LEU A 365 22.21 -8.34 13.89
CA LEU A 365 23.28 -8.56 14.86
C LEU A 365 24.55 -7.74 14.57
N ASP A 366 24.90 -7.48 13.32
CA ASP A 366 26.09 -6.70 12.97
C ASP A 366 25.90 -5.17 13.06
N ASP A 367 24.65 -4.69 13.03
CA ASP A 367 24.29 -3.32 13.40
C ASP A 367 24.23 -3.19 14.93
N LEU A 368 23.69 -4.21 15.62
CA LEU A 368 23.63 -4.26 17.09
C LEU A 368 25.03 -4.29 17.71
N LYS A 369 25.91 -5.20 17.28
CA LYS A 369 27.32 -5.28 17.72
C LYS A 369 28.05 -3.95 17.53
N ARG A 370 27.85 -3.27 16.40
CA ARG A 370 28.45 -1.96 16.10
C ARG A 370 28.00 -0.88 17.09
N VAL A 371 26.73 -0.92 17.48
CA VAL A 371 26.16 -0.03 18.51
C VAL A 371 26.65 -0.40 19.92
N LEU A 372 26.76 -1.69 20.25
CA LEU A 372 27.23 -2.18 21.55
C LEU A 372 28.76 -2.13 21.74
N GLY A 373 29.54 -1.99 20.67
CA GLY A 373 31.01 -1.91 20.70
C GLY A 373 31.76 -3.23 20.58
N GLU A 374 31.17 -4.19 19.89
CA GLU A 374 31.67 -5.56 19.76
C GLU A 374 32.24 -5.75 18.33
N GLU A 375 33.58 -5.87 18.19
CA GLU A 375 34.26 -5.88 16.89
C GLU A 375 34.21 -7.24 16.14
N PRO A 376 34.26 -7.26 14.80
CA PRO A 376 34.00 -8.46 14.01
C PRO A 376 35.25 -9.32 13.74
N THR A 377 35.17 -10.62 14.02
CA THR A 377 36.10 -11.63 13.49
C THR A 377 35.71 -12.04 12.07
N VAL A 378 36.60 -11.79 11.09
CA VAL A 378 36.35 -12.09 9.67
C VAL A 378 36.44 -13.59 9.36
N SER A 379 35.43 -14.12 8.69
CA SER A 379 35.50 -15.35 7.88
C SER A 379 34.58 -15.19 6.66
N VAL A 380 34.80 -15.94 5.57
CA VAL A 380 34.26 -15.62 4.24
C VAL A 380 33.14 -16.57 3.80
N ALA A 381 31.96 -15.99 3.53
CA ALA A 381 30.79 -16.55 2.82
C ALA A 381 30.02 -17.71 3.49
N PRO A 382 28.74 -17.97 3.14
CA PRO A 382 27.84 -17.24 2.22
C PRO A 382 26.75 -16.46 3.03
N PRO A 383 25.59 -15.99 2.48
CA PRO A 383 24.76 -14.99 3.16
C PRO A 383 23.94 -15.56 4.33
N VAL A 384 23.86 -14.79 5.42
CA VAL A 384 23.20 -15.18 6.68
C VAL A 384 21.69 -14.90 6.62
N LYS A 385 20.89 -15.94 6.88
CA LYS A 385 19.43 -15.87 7.00
C LYS A 385 19.00 -15.47 8.42
N PRO A 386 18.04 -14.55 8.59
CA PRO A 386 17.31 -14.42 9.85
C PRO A 386 16.45 -15.66 10.14
N GLU A 387 16.75 -16.38 11.22
CA GLU A 387 15.93 -17.51 11.69
C GLU A 387 14.71 -17.00 12.46
N ILE A 388 13.56 -16.97 11.80
CA ILE A 388 12.27 -16.67 12.43
C ILE A 388 11.63 -18.02 12.79
N SER A 389 11.42 -18.27 14.08
CA SER A 389 11.06 -19.61 14.60
C SER A 389 9.56 -19.89 14.69
N ALA A 390 8.71 -18.86 14.64
CA ALA A 390 7.26 -18.96 14.65
C ALA A 390 6.64 -17.91 13.71
N TRP A 391 5.48 -18.22 13.13
CA TRP A 391 4.81 -17.31 12.19
C TRP A 391 4.25 -16.07 12.92
N PRO A 392 4.68 -14.84 12.58
CA PRO A 392 4.28 -13.63 13.32
C PRO A 392 2.89 -13.09 12.95
N GLY A 393 2.25 -13.69 11.94
CA GLY A 393 0.89 -13.34 11.53
C GLY A 393 0.69 -11.88 11.07
N PRO A 394 -0.58 -11.47 10.91
CA PRO A 394 -0.94 -10.13 10.46
C PRO A 394 -0.64 -9.05 11.52
N PRO A 395 -0.35 -7.80 11.11
CA PRO A 395 -0.24 -6.68 12.02
C PRO A 395 -1.63 -6.26 12.56
N SER A 396 -1.66 -5.69 13.77
CA SER A 396 -2.90 -5.26 14.44
C SER A 396 -3.59 -4.05 13.81
N LYS A 397 -2.93 -3.37 12.86
CA LYS A 397 -3.51 -2.36 11.97
C LYS A 397 -3.16 -2.72 10.53
N LEU A 398 -4.15 -2.64 9.64
CA LEU A 398 -4.03 -3.07 8.25
C LEU A 398 -3.89 -1.86 7.32
N GLU A 399 -3.04 -1.97 6.30
CA GLU A 399 -3.01 -1.04 5.17
C GLU A 399 -4.26 -1.31 4.29
N PRO A 400 -4.88 -0.30 3.64
CA PRO A 400 -6.10 -0.51 2.83
C PRO A 400 -5.91 -1.45 1.63
N PHE A 401 -4.67 -1.63 1.20
CA PHE A 401 -4.27 -2.60 0.20
C PHE A 401 -2.85 -3.11 0.47
N TYR A 402 -2.53 -4.30 -0.05
CA TYR A 402 -1.19 -4.88 -0.01
C TYR A 402 -0.76 -5.35 -1.41
N ILE A 403 0.50 -5.09 -1.78
CA ILE A 403 1.07 -5.44 -3.08
C ILE A 403 2.01 -6.65 -2.92
N ALA A 404 1.88 -7.64 -3.82
CA ALA A 404 2.65 -8.88 -3.77
C ALA A 404 4.07 -8.74 -4.38
N GLU A 405 4.94 -7.99 -3.70
CA GLU A 405 6.34 -7.68 -4.09
C GLU A 405 7.31 -8.89 -3.99
N PHE A 406 6.87 -10.09 -4.37
CA PHE A 406 7.63 -11.33 -4.18
C PHE A 406 8.93 -11.44 -5.01
N PRO A 407 9.00 -11.05 -6.30
CA PRO A 407 10.23 -11.20 -7.10
C PRO A 407 11.45 -10.47 -6.51
N GLY A 408 11.24 -9.32 -5.86
CA GLY A 408 12.30 -8.58 -5.16
C GLY A 408 12.66 -9.13 -3.78
N ALA A 409 11.90 -10.10 -3.25
CA ALA A 409 12.06 -10.65 -1.91
C ALA A 409 12.86 -11.96 -1.85
N ILE A 410 13.40 -12.45 -2.97
CA ILE A 410 14.24 -13.65 -3.00
C ILE A 410 15.47 -13.46 -2.09
N GLY A 411 15.75 -14.45 -1.23
CA GLY A 411 16.79 -14.36 -0.20
C GLY A 411 16.38 -13.62 1.09
N GLN A 412 15.20 -13.00 1.16
CA GLN A 412 14.65 -12.39 2.37
C GLN A 412 13.75 -13.38 3.16
N PRO A 413 13.54 -13.17 4.47
CA PRO A 413 12.56 -13.93 5.24
C PRO A 413 11.13 -13.73 4.72
N ILE A 414 10.37 -14.82 4.56
CA ILE A 414 8.96 -14.73 4.13
C ILE A 414 8.11 -13.93 5.13
N ALA A 415 8.41 -14.06 6.42
CA ALA A 415 7.77 -13.32 7.50
C ALA A 415 8.18 -11.83 7.58
N ALA A 416 9.18 -11.38 6.80
CA ALA A 416 9.50 -9.96 6.63
C ALA A 416 8.73 -9.31 5.46
N ASN A 417 8.18 -10.09 4.54
CA ASN A 417 7.38 -9.58 3.42
C ASN A 417 5.99 -9.13 3.91
N LYS A 418 5.64 -7.84 3.67
CA LYS A 418 4.37 -7.24 4.11
C LYS A 418 3.14 -8.04 3.65
N PHE A 419 3.10 -8.46 2.38
CA PHE A 419 1.97 -9.18 1.81
C PHE A 419 1.83 -10.58 2.44
N ALA A 420 2.94 -11.32 2.50
CA ALA A 420 2.96 -12.67 3.08
C ALA A 420 2.49 -12.67 4.54
N ARG A 421 2.86 -11.65 5.34
CA ARG A 421 2.40 -11.51 6.72
C ARG A 421 0.87 -11.52 6.89
N MET A 422 0.09 -11.26 5.85
CA MET A 422 -1.37 -11.30 5.92
C MET A 422 -1.95 -12.72 6.01
N ILE A 423 -1.14 -13.78 5.85
CA ILE A 423 -1.57 -15.16 6.10
C ILE A 423 -2.04 -15.30 7.55
N ALA A 424 -3.32 -15.68 7.71
CA ALA A 424 -4.04 -15.69 8.97
C ALA A 424 -4.62 -17.07 9.30
N GLY A 425 -4.61 -17.39 10.60
CA GLY A 425 -5.09 -18.67 11.13
C GLY A 425 -4.18 -19.86 10.79
N GLY A 426 -4.26 -20.93 11.58
CA GLY A 426 -3.82 -22.28 11.23
C GLY A 426 -2.33 -22.55 10.95
N VAL A 427 -1.47 -21.55 10.76
CA VAL A 427 -0.08 -21.74 10.32
C VAL A 427 0.70 -22.63 11.30
N PRO A 428 1.24 -23.78 10.86
CA PRO A 428 1.91 -24.72 11.76
C PRO A 428 3.18 -24.15 12.39
N ALA A 429 3.50 -24.61 13.60
CA ALA A 429 4.67 -24.15 14.35
C ALA A 429 6.01 -24.40 13.63
N ASP A 430 6.06 -25.39 12.73
CA ASP A 430 7.21 -25.75 11.90
C ASP A 430 7.15 -25.17 10.47
N PHE A 431 6.25 -24.21 10.19
CA PHE A 431 6.16 -23.54 8.89
C PHE A 431 7.45 -22.88 8.42
N LEU A 432 8.29 -22.43 9.36
CA LEU A 432 9.55 -21.75 9.07
C LEU A 432 10.76 -22.70 9.20
N THR A 433 10.54 -24.00 9.39
CA THR A 433 11.57 -25.04 9.54
C THR A 433 11.59 -25.97 8.32
N GLY A 434 12.77 -26.23 7.78
CA GLY A 434 12.92 -27.05 6.58
C GLY A 434 12.37 -26.37 5.33
N ARG A 435 12.05 -27.15 4.30
CA ARG A 435 11.56 -26.66 3.01
C ARG A 435 10.04 -26.75 2.92
N TRP A 436 9.43 -25.67 2.45
CA TRP A 436 8.00 -25.54 2.24
C TRP A 436 7.68 -24.92 0.88
N ILE A 437 6.55 -25.30 0.30
CA ILE A 437 5.91 -24.60 -0.81
C ILE A 437 4.72 -23.80 -0.27
N ILE A 438 4.55 -22.57 -0.74
CA ILE A 438 3.38 -21.72 -0.49
C ILE A 438 2.69 -21.50 -1.84
N VAL A 439 1.39 -21.75 -1.91
CA VAL A 439 0.59 -21.49 -3.12
C VAL A 439 -0.47 -20.45 -2.77
N PHE A 440 -0.30 -19.22 -3.26
CA PHE A 440 -1.30 -18.17 -3.17
C PHE A 440 -2.30 -18.36 -4.32
N TYR A 441 -3.56 -18.63 -3.98
CA TYR A 441 -4.60 -19.00 -4.93
C TYR A 441 -5.92 -18.29 -4.65
N ARG A 442 -6.79 -18.20 -5.66
CA ARG A 442 -8.18 -17.75 -5.53
C ARG A 442 -9.10 -18.96 -5.63
N GLU A 443 -10.20 -18.94 -4.89
CA GLU A 443 -11.13 -20.08 -4.83
C GLU A 443 -12.08 -20.13 -6.04
N ASP A 444 -12.11 -19.08 -6.86
CA ASP A 444 -12.89 -18.89 -8.10
C ASP A 444 -11.98 -18.81 -9.35
N CYS A 445 -10.90 -19.61 -9.39
CA CYS A 445 -9.83 -19.51 -10.39
C CYS A 445 -9.48 -20.89 -11.00
N ASP A 446 -9.87 -21.12 -12.24
CA ASP A 446 -9.69 -22.42 -12.93
C ASP A 446 -8.22 -22.80 -13.09
N HIS A 447 -7.36 -21.85 -13.51
CA HIS A 447 -5.90 -22.07 -13.57
C HIS A 447 -5.29 -22.41 -12.20
N CYS A 448 -5.90 -21.92 -11.11
CA CYS A 448 -5.49 -22.25 -9.76
C CYS A 448 -5.91 -23.69 -9.39
N GLN A 449 -7.12 -24.11 -9.79
CA GLN A 449 -7.59 -25.49 -9.62
C GLN A 449 -6.77 -26.47 -10.47
N GLU A 450 -6.45 -26.13 -11.72
CA GLU A 450 -5.63 -26.95 -12.63
C GLU A 450 -4.22 -27.16 -12.07
N LEU A 451 -3.56 -26.08 -11.61
CA LEU A 451 -2.25 -26.16 -10.94
C LEU A 451 -2.28 -27.07 -9.72
N LEU A 452 -3.29 -26.91 -8.84
CA LEU A 452 -3.45 -27.72 -7.63
C LEU A 452 -3.76 -29.19 -7.97
N THR A 453 -4.58 -29.44 -8.98
CA THR A 453 -4.91 -30.80 -9.46
C THR A 453 -3.68 -31.50 -10.04
N THR A 454 -2.85 -30.78 -10.79
CA THR A 454 -1.70 -31.35 -11.51
C THR A 454 -0.53 -31.64 -10.57
N TYR A 455 -0.07 -30.63 -9.84
CA TYR A 455 1.16 -30.76 -9.03
C TYR A 455 0.89 -31.14 -7.57
N PHE A 456 -0.22 -30.69 -6.99
CA PHE A 456 -0.49 -30.76 -5.55
C PHE A 456 -1.55 -31.78 -5.13
N SER A 457 -2.09 -32.57 -6.06
CA SER A 457 -2.94 -33.71 -5.75
C SER A 457 -2.14 -34.89 -5.18
N GLY A 458 -2.81 -35.68 -4.34
CA GLY A 458 -2.24 -36.87 -3.72
C GLY A 458 -1.10 -36.57 -2.74
N LYS A 459 -0.15 -37.50 -2.61
CA LYS A 459 0.94 -37.40 -1.65
C LYS A 459 1.99 -36.38 -2.07
N LEU A 460 2.38 -35.49 -1.15
CA LEU A 460 3.34 -34.42 -1.39
C LEU A 460 4.76 -34.80 -0.92
N PRO A 461 5.81 -34.54 -1.72
CA PRO A 461 7.20 -34.74 -1.30
C PRO A 461 7.74 -33.59 -0.42
N VAL A 462 7.03 -32.46 -0.34
CA VAL A 462 7.41 -31.25 0.41
C VAL A 462 6.17 -30.71 1.11
N ARG A 463 6.31 -30.22 2.36
CA ARG A 463 5.24 -29.56 3.11
C ARG A 463 4.69 -28.38 2.30
N THR A 464 3.37 -28.29 2.17
CA THR A 464 2.72 -27.24 1.36
C THR A 464 1.66 -26.49 2.15
N LEU A 465 1.66 -25.18 2.02
CA LEU A 465 0.67 -24.26 2.56
C LEU A 465 -0.15 -23.66 1.40
N ALA A 466 -1.44 -23.97 1.32
CA ALA A 466 -2.35 -23.37 0.35
C ALA A 466 -3.01 -22.14 1.00
N VAL A 467 -2.84 -20.97 0.38
CA VAL A 467 -3.26 -19.67 0.90
C VAL A 467 -4.33 -19.06 0.00
N ALA A 468 -5.58 -19.06 0.45
CA ALA A 468 -6.67 -18.43 -0.26
C ALA A 468 -6.62 -16.89 -0.13
N ILE A 469 -6.70 -16.18 -1.26
CA ILE A 469 -6.98 -14.73 -1.27
C ILE A 469 -8.50 -14.56 -0.99
N PRO A 470 -8.90 -13.77 0.02
CA PRO A 470 -10.24 -13.86 0.62
C PRO A 470 -11.32 -13.02 -0.08
N ASP A 471 -11.17 -12.79 -1.39
CA ASP A 471 -11.97 -11.88 -2.22
C ASP A 471 -12.73 -12.57 -3.38
N ALA A 472 -12.66 -13.90 -3.48
CA ALA A 472 -13.34 -14.75 -4.46
C ALA A 472 -14.89 -14.60 -4.51
N ASP A 473 -15.50 -14.97 -5.63
CA ASP A 473 -16.95 -15.07 -5.82
C ASP A 473 -17.54 -16.35 -5.18
N PRO A 474 -18.39 -16.23 -4.12
CA PRO A 474 -18.97 -17.38 -3.43
C PRO A 474 -19.96 -18.19 -4.28
N ASN A 475 -20.33 -17.70 -5.46
CA ASN A 475 -21.21 -18.42 -6.39
C ASN A 475 -20.44 -19.36 -7.33
N ASN A 476 -19.13 -19.17 -7.49
CA ASN A 476 -18.27 -19.87 -8.45
C ASN A 476 -17.03 -20.50 -7.77
N LEU A 477 -17.20 -20.97 -6.53
CA LEU A 477 -16.13 -21.62 -5.77
C LEU A 477 -15.81 -23.01 -6.35
N LEU A 478 -14.53 -23.25 -6.59
CA LEU A 478 -13.95 -24.50 -7.05
C LEU A 478 -13.35 -25.28 -5.87
N ASP A 479 -13.48 -26.61 -5.90
CA ASP A 479 -12.84 -27.46 -4.89
C ASP A 479 -11.31 -27.35 -4.94
N ASN A 480 -10.67 -27.25 -3.78
CA ASN A 480 -9.21 -27.30 -3.62
C ASN A 480 -8.74 -28.76 -3.43
N PRO A 481 -8.12 -29.40 -4.44
CA PRO A 481 -7.83 -30.84 -4.46
C PRO A 481 -6.55 -31.24 -3.70
N CYS A 482 -5.88 -30.29 -3.03
CA CYS A 482 -4.67 -30.59 -2.28
C CYS A 482 -5.01 -31.05 -0.85
N ASP A 483 -5.27 -32.34 -0.66
CA ASP A 483 -5.67 -32.88 0.65
C ASP A 483 -4.54 -32.90 1.70
N GLU A 484 -3.28 -33.02 1.27
CA GLU A 484 -2.11 -32.90 2.16
C GLU A 484 -1.64 -31.45 2.36
N CYS A 485 -2.27 -30.45 1.73
CA CYS A 485 -1.98 -29.04 2.01
C CYS A 485 -2.57 -28.60 3.34
N VAL A 486 -1.81 -27.81 4.09
CA VAL A 486 -2.40 -26.99 5.15
C VAL A 486 -3.10 -25.81 4.49
N LYS A 487 -4.43 -25.72 4.62
CA LYS A 487 -5.27 -24.70 3.97
C LYS A 487 -5.51 -23.53 4.95
N VAL A 488 -5.15 -22.32 4.53
CA VAL A 488 -5.26 -21.05 5.28
C VAL A 488 -5.70 -19.93 4.32
N SER A 489 -5.95 -18.72 4.83
CA SER A 489 -6.35 -17.56 4.01
C SER A 489 -5.67 -16.27 4.46
N LEU A 490 -5.73 -15.22 3.63
CA LEU A 490 -5.35 -13.88 4.09
C LEU A 490 -6.47 -13.23 4.92
N VAL A 491 -6.13 -12.23 5.73
CA VAL A 491 -7.11 -11.45 6.51
C VAL A 491 -8.17 -10.80 5.61
N LYS A 492 -9.45 -10.84 6.02
CA LYS A 492 -10.52 -10.12 5.32
C LYS A 492 -10.49 -8.62 5.65
N GLY A 493 -10.68 -7.77 4.64
CA GLY A 493 -10.75 -6.31 4.80
C GLY A 493 -9.83 -5.57 3.82
N PRO A 494 -8.52 -5.85 3.79
CA PRO A 494 -7.59 -5.25 2.83
C PRO A 494 -7.80 -5.74 1.40
N ASN A 495 -7.42 -4.91 0.42
CA ASN A 495 -7.42 -5.29 -0.99
C ASN A 495 -6.07 -5.91 -1.39
N TYR A 496 -6.08 -7.09 -2.03
CA TYR A 496 -4.86 -7.85 -2.32
C TYR A 496 -4.44 -7.73 -3.79
N VAL A 497 -3.43 -6.89 -4.05
CA VAL A 497 -2.86 -6.67 -5.38
C VAL A 497 -1.86 -7.80 -5.69
N ILE A 498 -2.41 -8.91 -6.18
CA ILE A 498 -1.71 -10.13 -6.60
C ILE A 498 -2.42 -10.74 -7.83
N GLY A 499 -1.64 -11.19 -8.82
CA GLY A 499 -2.13 -12.07 -9.88
C GLY A 499 -1.89 -13.52 -9.47
N THR A 500 -2.94 -14.32 -9.34
CA THR A 500 -2.87 -15.73 -8.91
C THR A 500 -2.97 -16.71 -10.08
N PRO A 501 -2.40 -17.92 -9.98
CA PRO A 501 -1.67 -18.46 -8.82
C PRO A 501 -0.22 -17.94 -8.71
N VAL A 502 0.27 -17.75 -7.49
CA VAL A 502 1.70 -17.49 -7.21
C VAL A 502 2.27 -18.60 -6.35
N ILE A 503 3.39 -19.18 -6.78
CA ILE A 503 4.12 -20.21 -6.04
C ILE A 503 5.35 -19.55 -5.40
N VAL A 504 5.55 -19.76 -4.11
CA VAL A 504 6.74 -19.32 -3.38
C VAL A 504 7.33 -20.51 -2.63
N ALA A 505 8.56 -20.91 -2.94
CA ALA A 505 9.27 -21.88 -2.11
C ALA A 505 10.09 -21.15 -1.04
N ILE A 506 10.01 -21.64 0.20
CA ILE A 506 10.84 -21.18 1.31
C ILE A 506 11.68 -22.34 1.84
N ASN A 507 12.85 -22.03 2.38
CA ASN A 507 13.71 -22.99 3.06
C ASN A 507 14.29 -22.33 4.31
N ASN A 508 14.01 -22.87 5.49
CA ASN A 508 14.27 -22.27 6.80
C ASN A 508 13.81 -20.80 6.85
N GLY A 509 12.50 -20.57 6.63
CA GLY A 509 11.85 -19.26 6.72
C GLY A 509 12.24 -18.21 5.66
N VAL A 510 13.15 -18.52 4.74
CA VAL A 510 13.65 -17.58 3.71
C VAL A 510 13.29 -18.03 2.31
N ILE A 511 12.87 -17.07 1.48
CA ILE A 511 12.41 -17.27 0.11
C ILE A 511 13.57 -17.78 -0.76
N GLU A 512 13.38 -18.98 -1.33
CA GLU A 512 14.31 -19.65 -2.24
C GLU A 512 14.00 -19.31 -3.71
N CYS A 513 12.71 -19.31 -4.08
CA CYS A 513 12.24 -18.97 -5.43
C CYS A 513 10.79 -18.51 -5.39
N VAL A 514 10.40 -17.79 -6.44
CA VAL A 514 9.08 -17.21 -6.67
C VAL A 514 8.71 -17.43 -8.13
N VAL A 515 7.49 -17.91 -8.38
CA VAL A 515 6.91 -18.06 -9.71
C VAL A 515 5.58 -17.32 -9.73
N VAL A 516 5.53 -16.21 -10.45
CA VAL A 516 4.35 -15.34 -10.64
C VAL A 516 3.61 -15.60 -11.95
N ASP A 517 4.17 -16.47 -12.79
CA ASP A 517 3.56 -16.96 -14.02
C ASP A 517 3.67 -18.49 -14.01
N ALA A 518 2.56 -19.18 -13.74
CA ALA A 518 2.53 -20.63 -13.64
C ALA A 518 2.53 -21.33 -15.01
N GLU A 519 2.42 -20.58 -16.12
CA GLU A 519 2.56 -21.11 -17.49
C GLU A 519 4.05 -21.35 -17.86
N ASP A 520 5.00 -20.75 -17.14
CA ASP A 520 6.43 -21.11 -17.23
C ASP A 520 6.69 -22.40 -16.44
N MET A 521 6.39 -23.52 -17.08
CA MET A 521 6.59 -24.88 -16.56
C MET A 521 8.04 -25.13 -16.12
N ALA A 522 9.02 -24.51 -16.78
CA ALA A 522 10.44 -24.69 -16.45
C ALA A 522 10.81 -23.96 -15.15
N ALA A 523 10.33 -22.72 -14.95
CA ALA A 523 10.46 -22.00 -13.69
C ALA A 523 9.66 -22.67 -12.56
N LEU A 524 8.46 -23.16 -12.86
CA LEU A 524 7.60 -23.89 -11.94
C LEU A 524 8.29 -25.16 -11.41
N GLU A 525 8.73 -26.06 -12.29
CA GLU A 525 9.37 -27.32 -11.89
C GLU A 525 10.71 -27.08 -11.17
N ALA A 526 11.51 -26.12 -11.64
CA ALA A 526 12.75 -25.71 -10.97
C ALA A 526 12.50 -25.11 -9.57
N CYS A 527 11.33 -24.51 -9.33
CA CYS A 527 10.95 -23.98 -8.02
C CYS A 527 10.27 -25.04 -7.13
N LEU A 528 9.47 -25.96 -7.68
CA LEU A 528 8.86 -27.05 -6.92
C LEU A 528 9.90 -28.08 -6.45
N LYS A 529 10.84 -28.47 -7.32
CA LYS A 529 11.88 -29.49 -7.06
C LYS A 529 11.32 -30.84 -6.60
N PHE A 530 10.16 -31.23 -7.12
CA PHE A 530 9.55 -32.53 -6.85
C PHE A 530 10.31 -33.62 -7.64
N ALA A 531 11.18 -34.36 -6.96
CA ALA A 531 12.00 -35.38 -7.58
C ALA A 531 11.18 -36.64 -7.92
N GLY A 532 10.70 -36.74 -9.17
CA GLY A 532 10.03 -37.93 -9.70
C GLY A 532 8.58 -38.10 -9.25
N LYS A 533 7.71 -37.15 -9.64
CA LYS A 533 6.33 -37.49 -10.03
C LYS A 533 6.34 -37.92 -11.51
#